data_AF-A0A0N0D6R5-F1
#
_entry.id   AF-A0A0N0D6R5-F1
#
_cell.length_a   1.000
_cell.length_b   1.000
_cell.length_c   1.000
_cell.angle_alpha   90.00
_cell.angle_beta   90.00
_cell.angle_gamma   90.00
#
_symmetry.space_group_name_H-M   'P 1'
#
loop_
_entity.id
_entity.type
_entity.pdbx_description
1 polymer ?
#
loop_
_entity_poly.entity_id
_entity_poly.type
_entity_poly.pdbx_seq_one_letter_code
_entity_poly.pdbx_strand_id
1 'polypeptide(L)'
;MKKLFQTVFLGILIITTNNFVFAKEPSQQINFQIIDRLSRIEEGQKAIIIEMQKRFEVVDKRFEMILREMNIRFEAVDKRFEAIDKRFEAVDKRFESLIREMNQRFEAVNKRFEAVDKRFEAMLREMSQRFESVDKRIESVDKRIESVDKRIESVDKRIESVDKRIDQLGNYIIAMIGTLVSIFIAIISYVVWDRNKILEKIQENFSEQMIHNHKKQVHFSPINAQEKLNQVIDIMKQMSEKFPEMKNMMHAAQLL
;
A
#
# COMPACT_ATOMS: atom_id res chain seq x y z
N MET A 1 13.01 27.45 -179.74
CA MET A 1 12.77 26.37 -178.75
C MET A 1 13.64 26.44 -177.49
N LYS A 2 14.91 26.88 -177.51
CA LYS A 2 15.77 26.98 -176.30
C LYS A 2 15.28 27.94 -175.20
N LYS A 3 14.64 29.08 -175.53
CA LYS A 3 14.17 30.06 -174.53
C LYS A 3 12.94 29.63 -173.72
N LEU A 4 12.05 28.83 -174.30
CA LEU A 4 10.84 28.30 -173.63
C LEU A 4 11.19 27.20 -172.61
N PHE A 5 12.24 26.44 -172.86
CA PHE A 5 12.68 25.38 -171.95
C PHE A 5 13.34 25.95 -170.69
N GLN A 6 14.12 27.04 -170.81
CA GLN A 6 14.72 27.71 -169.67
C GLN A 6 13.69 28.42 -168.77
N THR A 7 12.66 29.05 -169.33
CA THR A 7 11.63 29.73 -168.52
C THR A 7 10.74 28.75 -167.78
N VAL A 8 10.41 27.61 -168.38
CA VAL A 8 9.68 26.54 -167.70
C VAL A 8 10.54 25.88 -166.61
N PHE A 9 11.83 25.64 -166.88
CA PHE A 9 12.73 25.06 -165.89
C PHE A 9 13.00 26.00 -164.70
N LEU A 10 13.14 27.31 -164.94
CA LEU A 10 13.24 28.31 -163.87
C LEU A 10 11.92 28.43 -163.09
N GLY A 11 10.78 28.37 -163.77
CA GLY A 11 9.46 28.39 -163.13
C GLY A 11 9.23 27.20 -162.20
N ILE A 12 9.63 25.99 -162.63
CA ILE A 12 9.56 24.77 -161.81
C ILE A 12 10.56 24.85 -160.64
N LEU A 13 11.77 25.38 -160.87
CA LEU A 13 12.77 25.56 -159.82
C LEU A 13 12.32 26.57 -158.75
N ILE A 14 11.60 27.62 -159.13
CA ILE A 14 11.07 28.63 -158.19
C ILE A 14 9.86 28.08 -157.41
N ILE A 15 9.02 27.26 -158.03
CA ILE A 15 7.91 26.57 -157.36
C ILE A 15 8.43 25.53 -156.36
N THR A 16 9.56 24.86 -156.64
CA THR A 16 10.18 23.93 -155.68
C THR A 16 10.94 24.65 -154.57
N THR A 17 11.50 25.84 -154.77
CA THR A 17 12.17 26.60 -153.70
C THR A 17 11.20 27.35 -152.78
N ASN A 18 10.04 27.80 -153.27
CA ASN A 18 9.06 28.52 -152.44
C ASN A 18 8.25 27.61 -151.49
N ASN A 19 8.16 26.31 -151.78
CA ASN A 19 7.56 25.32 -150.86
C ASN A 19 8.52 24.79 -149.79
N PHE A 20 9.77 25.27 -149.75
CA PHE A 20 10.77 24.85 -148.75
C PHE A 20 10.85 25.79 -147.53
N VAL A 21 9.78 26.54 -147.29
CA VAL A 21 9.67 27.49 -146.18
C VAL A 21 8.57 26.98 -145.23
N PHE A 22 8.99 26.57 -144.03
CA PHE A 22 8.23 26.09 -142.87
C PHE A 22 7.59 24.68 -142.93
N ALA A 23 8.39 23.66 -142.62
CA ALA A 23 7.89 22.48 -141.91
C ALA A 23 8.99 21.97 -140.97
N LYS A 24 8.99 22.45 -139.72
CA LYS A 24 9.74 21.76 -138.66
C LYS A 24 8.97 20.46 -138.40
N GLU A 25 9.57 19.32 -138.75
CA GLU A 25 8.90 18.02 -138.74
C GLU A 25 8.15 17.75 -137.41
N PRO A 26 6.95 17.13 -137.42
CA PRO A 26 6.20 16.79 -136.21
C PRO A 26 7.02 15.92 -135.22
N SER A 27 8.01 15.17 -135.72
CA SER A 27 8.98 14.39 -134.95
C SER A 27 9.85 15.28 -134.02
N GLN A 28 10.23 16.49 -134.44
CA GLN A 28 11.09 17.39 -133.65
C GLN A 28 10.31 18.15 -132.55
N GLN A 29 9.05 18.50 -132.80
CA GLN A 29 8.20 19.11 -131.77
C GLN A 29 7.86 18.13 -130.65
N ILE A 30 7.56 16.87 -130.99
CA ILE A 30 7.32 15.81 -130.00
C ILE A 30 8.58 15.56 -129.17
N ASN A 31 9.77 15.51 -129.79
CA ASN A 31 11.03 15.37 -129.06
C ASN A 31 11.30 16.56 -128.11
N PHE A 32 11.01 17.79 -128.51
CA PHE A 32 11.16 18.96 -127.63
C PHE A 32 10.18 18.92 -126.44
N GLN A 33 8.93 18.50 -126.64
CA GLN A 33 7.96 18.33 -125.55
C GLN A 33 8.35 17.21 -124.58
N ILE A 34 8.94 16.11 -125.08
CA ILE A 34 9.46 15.03 -124.23
C ILE A 34 10.64 15.53 -123.40
N ILE A 35 11.60 16.24 -124.02
CA ILE A 35 12.77 16.80 -123.33
C ILE A 35 12.34 17.80 -122.24
N ASP A 36 11.37 18.67 -122.51
CA ASP A 36 10.86 19.64 -121.54
C ASP A 36 10.12 18.96 -120.36
N ARG A 37 9.33 17.91 -120.62
CA ARG A 37 8.70 17.11 -119.55
C ARG A 37 9.73 16.34 -118.74
N LEU A 38 10.76 15.79 -119.37
CA LEU A 38 11.86 15.11 -118.68
C LEU A 38 12.65 16.08 -117.80
N SER A 39 12.92 17.30 -118.28
CA SER A 39 13.56 18.36 -117.48
C SER A 39 12.74 18.70 -116.23
N ARG A 40 11.42 18.89 -116.38
CA ARG A 40 10.52 19.16 -115.23
C ARG A 40 10.40 17.98 -114.26
N ILE A 41 10.44 16.75 -114.76
CA ILE A 41 10.48 15.54 -113.91
C ILE A 41 11.81 15.45 -113.17
N GLU A 42 12.94 15.72 -113.83
CA GLU A 42 14.27 15.73 -113.21
C GLU A 42 14.37 16.81 -112.12
N GLU A 43 13.83 18.00 -112.37
CA GLU A 43 13.72 19.07 -111.37
C GLU A 43 12.80 18.65 -110.20
N GLY A 44 11.65 18.02 -110.48
CA GLY A 44 10.76 17.47 -109.46
C GLY A 44 11.41 16.38 -108.62
N GLN A 45 12.19 15.48 -109.23
CA GLN A 45 12.95 14.45 -108.52
C GLN A 45 14.05 15.05 -107.65
N LYS A 46 14.79 16.05 -108.15
CA LYS A 46 15.78 16.80 -107.36
C LYS A 46 15.13 17.50 -106.17
N ALA A 47 13.97 18.13 -106.37
CA ALA A 47 13.21 18.76 -105.29
C ALA A 47 12.75 17.74 -104.22
N ILE A 48 12.27 16.57 -104.63
CA ILE A 48 11.89 15.48 -103.72
C ILE A 48 13.10 14.98 -102.93
N ILE A 49 14.25 14.75 -103.58
CA ILE A 49 15.48 14.31 -102.89
C ILE A 49 15.92 15.33 -101.85
N ILE A 50 15.89 16.62 -102.16
CA ILE A 50 16.23 17.71 -101.23
C ILE A 50 15.27 17.72 -100.04
N GLU A 51 13.97 17.57 -100.28
CA GLU A 51 12.95 17.52 -99.22
C GLU A 51 13.10 16.27 -98.35
N MET A 52 13.40 15.12 -98.94
CA MET A 52 13.69 13.88 -98.21
C MET A 52 14.92 14.05 -97.33
N GLN A 53 16.02 14.63 -97.84
CA GLN A 53 17.23 14.90 -97.05
C GLN A 53 16.94 15.81 -95.85
N LYS A 54 16.14 16.88 -96.04
CA LYS A 54 15.70 17.75 -94.93
C LYS A 54 14.89 16.97 -93.89
N ARG A 55 13.96 16.12 -94.32
CA ARG A 55 13.17 15.28 -93.42
C ARG A 55 14.05 14.28 -92.65
N PHE A 56 15.01 13.65 -93.31
CA PHE A 56 15.99 12.78 -92.66
C PHE A 56 16.79 13.53 -91.60
N GLU A 57 17.30 14.72 -91.93
CA GLU A 57 18.05 15.54 -90.95
C GLU A 57 17.19 15.90 -89.71
N VAL A 58 15.90 16.20 -89.91
CA VAL A 58 14.97 16.45 -88.80
C VAL A 58 14.72 15.18 -87.98
N VAL A 59 14.58 14.02 -88.62
CA VAL A 59 14.41 12.73 -87.95
C VAL A 59 15.66 12.36 -87.15
N ASP A 60 16.86 12.54 -87.71
CA ASP A 60 18.13 12.28 -87.03
C ASP A 60 18.27 13.17 -85.79
N LYS A 61 17.96 14.47 -85.90
CA LYS A 61 17.95 15.39 -84.75
C LYS A 61 16.94 14.97 -83.67
N ARG A 62 15.75 14.50 -84.06
CA ARG A 62 14.76 13.99 -83.11
C ARG A 62 15.24 12.71 -82.44
N PHE A 63 15.87 11.81 -83.20
CA PHE A 63 16.41 10.57 -82.68
C PHE A 63 17.55 10.82 -81.68
N GLU A 64 18.48 11.72 -82.01
CA GLU A 64 19.53 12.15 -81.08
C GLU A 64 18.95 12.75 -79.79
N MET A 65 17.91 13.59 -79.90
CA MET A 65 17.27 14.20 -78.74
C MET A 65 16.62 13.14 -77.83
N ILE A 66 15.91 12.18 -78.42
CA ILE A 66 15.29 11.07 -77.68
C ILE A 66 16.35 10.22 -76.98
N LEU A 67 17.45 9.87 -77.66
CA LEU A 67 18.53 9.11 -77.06
C LEU A 67 19.19 9.85 -75.89
N ARG A 68 19.41 11.17 -76.03
CA ARG A 68 19.94 11.99 -74.94
C ARG A 68 19.00 12.02 -73.74
N GLU A 69 17.71 12.27 -73.96
CA GLU A 69 16.72 12.28 -72.89
C GLU A 69 16.61 10.91 -72.20
N MET A 70 16.64 9.84 -72.98
CA MET A 70 16.63 8.47 -72.47
C MET A 70 17.85 8.18 -71.59
N ASN A 71 19.05 8.55 -72.03
CA ASN A 71 20.27 8.38 -71.23
C ASN A 71 20.20 9.16 -69.91
N ILE A 72 19.73 10.42 -69.94
CA ILE A 72 19.54 11.23 -68.73
C ILE A 72 18.54 10.56 -67.77
N ARG A 73 17.43 10.02 -68.31
CA ARG A 73 16.44 9.30 -67.51
C ARG A 73 17.02 8.02 -66.91
N PHE A 74 17.82 7.26 -67.65
CA PHE A 74 18.50 6.07 -67.13
C PHE A 74 19.48 6.41 -66.01
N GLU A 75 20.33 7.44 -66.19
CA GLU A 75 21.24 7.91 -65.13
C GLU A 75 20.48 8.36 -63.87
N ALA A 76 19.33 9.01 -64.05
CA ALA A 76 18.48 9.41 -62.92
C ALA A 76 17.86 8.19 -62.21
N VAL A 77 17.50 7.15 -62.96
CA VAL A 77 17.00 5.88 -62.43
C VAL A 77 18.10 5.14 -61.67
N ASP A 78 19.31 5.05 -62.22
CA ASP A 78 20.46 4.40 -61.56
C ASP A 78 20.79 5.07 -60.23
N LYS A 79 20.87 6.41 -60.20
CA LYS A 79 21.06 7.18 -58.96
C LYS A 79 19.96 6.91 -57.94
N ARG A 80 18.72 6.71 -58.41
CA ARG A 80 17.58 6.41 -57.54
C ARG A 80 17.66 5.00 -56.97
N PHE A 81 18.14 4.02 -57.75
CA PHE A 81 18.41 2.67 -57.26
C PHE A 81 19.55 2.64 -56.25
N GLU A 82 20.67 3.33 -56.50
CA GLU A 82 21.75 3.46 -55.51
C GLU A 82 21.27 4.07 -54.18
N ALA A 83 20.39 5.06 -54.25
CA ALA A 83 19.80 5.66 -53.06
C ALA A 83 18.85 4.71 -52.32
N ILE A 84 18.15 3.83 -53.05
CA ILE A 84 17.29 2.79 -52.50
C ILE A 84 18.15 1.71 -51.81
N ASP A 85 19.23 1.27 -52.44
CA ASP A 85 20.13 0.26 -51.87
C ASP A 85 20.75 0.75 -50.56
N LYS A 86 21.25 1.99 -50.52
CA LYS A 86 21.74 2.63 -49.28
C LYS A 86 20.68 2.70 -48.19
N ARG A 87 19.41 2.91 -48.56
CA ARG A 87 18.29 2.90 -47.62
C ARG A 87 18.02 1.50 -47.09
N PHE A 88 18.07 0.48 -47.93
CA PHE A 88 17.92 -0.91 -47.50
C PHE A 88 19.04 -1.33 -46.55
N GLU A 89 20.30 -1.06 -46.88
CA GLU A 89 21.43 -1.33 -45.98
C GLU A 89 21.27 -0.63 -44.61
N ALA A 90 20.77 0.60 -44.61
CA ALA A 90 20.51 1.34 -43.37
C ALA A 90 19.36 0.72 -42.56
N VAL A 91 18.32 0.19 -43.22
CA VAL A 91 17.22 -0.54 -42.58
C VAL A 91 17.72 -1.85 -41.98
N ASP A 92 18.52 -2.62 -42.72
CA ASP A 92 19.08 -3.89 -42.25
C ASP A 92 19.94 -3.69 -41.01
N LYS A 93 20.83 -2.68 -41.02
CA LYS A 93 21.63 -2.33 -39.83
C LYS A 93 20.77 -1.94 -38.63
N ARG A 94 19.69 -1.17 -38.85
CA ARG A 94 18.75 -0.80 -37.77
C ARG A 94 18.03 -2.03 -37.23
N PHE A 95 17.61 -2.95 -38.10
CA PHE A 95 16.92 -4.17 -37.72
C PHE A 95 17.83 -5.11 -36.92
N GLU A 96 19.06 -5.31 -37.36
CA GLU A 96 20.07 -6.06 -36.60
C GLU A 96 20.33 -5.44 -35.22
N SER A 97 20.46 -4.10 -35.15
CA SER A 97 20.64 -3.40 -33.88
C SER A 97 19.45 -3.58 -32.94
N LEU A 98 18.23 -3.49 -33.46
CA LEU A 98 17.00 -3.69 -32.68
C LEU A 98 16.91 -5.12 -32.14
N ILE A 99 17.21 -6.13 -32.97
CA ILE A 99 17.22 -7.53 -32.53
C ILE A 99 18.25 -7.74 -31.43
N ARG A 100 19.47 -7.20 -31.58
CA ARG A 100 20.51 -7.32 -30.56
C ARG A 100 20.10 -6.67 -29.24
N GLU A 101 19.55 -5.46 -29.28
CA GLU A 101 19.07 -4.77 -28.09
C GLU A 101 17.91 -5.52 -27.43
N MET A 102 16.96 -6.01 -28.22
CA MET A 102 15.83 -6.80 -27.72
C MET A 102 16.31 -8.08 -27.03
N ASN A 103 17.25 -8.82 -27.64
CA ASN A 103 17.82 -10.03 -27.05
C ASN A 103 18.57 -9.73 -25.75
N GLN A 104 19.36 -8.64 -25.69
CA GLN A 104 20.03 -8.23 -24.47
C GLN A 104 19.05 -7.85 -23.36
N ARG A 105 17.98 -7.12 -23.69
CA ARG A 105 16.91 -6.77 -22.74
C ARG A 105 16.20 -8.02 -22.24
N PHE A 106 15.88 -8.96 -23.13
CA PHE A 106 15.22 -10.22 -22.77
C PHE A 106 16.10 -11.06 -21.83
N GLU A 107 17.39 -11.19 -22.14
CA GLU A 107 18.35 -11.88 -21.28
C GLU A 107 18.47 -11.22 -19.90
N ALA A 108 18.51 -9.88 -19.84
CA ALA A 108 18.54 -9.15 -18.59
C ALA A 108 17.25 -9.34 -17.78
N VAL A 109 16.10 -9.42 -18.44
CA VAL A 109 14.80 -9.71 -17.82
C VAL A 109 14.79 -11.13 -17.26
N ASN A 110 15.24 -12.14 -18.02
CA ASN A 110 15.32 -13.52 -17.56
C ASN A 110 16.19 -13.64 -16.29
N LYS A 111 17.37 -13.02 -16.28
CA LYS A 111 18.24 -12.99 -15.09
C LYS A 111 17.58 -12.33 -13.88
N ARG A 112 16.77 -11.29 -14.09
CA ARG A 112 15.99 -10.66 -13.02
C ARG A 112 14.90 -11.59 -12.49
N PHE A 113 14.20 -12.31 -13.37
CA PHE A 113 13.21 -13.30 -12.96
C PHE A 113 13.85 -14.42 -12.16
N GLU A 114 14.95 -15.02 -12.63
CA GLU A 114 15.69 -16.04 -11.87
C GLU A 114 16.15 -15.53 -10.49
N ALA A 115 16.58 -14.28 -10.39
CA ALA A 115 16.97 -13.68 -9.12
C ALA A 115 15.76 -13.46 -8.18
N VAL A 116 14.60 -13.11 -8.72
CA VAL A 116 13.34 -13.00 -7.97
C VAL A 116 12.90 -14.37 -7.48
N ASP A 117 12.92 -15.40 -8.33
CA ASP A 117 12.55 -16.77 -7.96
C ASP A 117 13.42 -17.29 -6.81
N LYS A 118 14.75 -17.12 -6.90
CA LYS A 118 15.67 -17.49 -5.82
C LYS A 118 15.38 -16.75 -4.51
N ARG A 119 15.06 -15.45 -4.57
CA ARG A 119 14.68 -14.67 -3.38
C ARG A 119 13.37 -15.15 -2.78
N PHE A 120 12.40 -15.49 -3.64
CA PHE A 120 11.10 -15.99 -3.21
C PHE A 120 11.24 -17.36 -2.54
N GLU A 121 12.01 -18.28 -3.12
CA GLU A 121 12.32 -19.58 -2.51
C GLU A 121 13.04 -19.41 -1.16
N ALA A 122 14.02 -18.51 -1.07
CA ALA A 122 14.72 -18.24 0.18
C ALA A 122 13.78 -17.69 1.27
N MET A 123 12.91 -16.75 0.91
CA MET A 123 11.91 -16.18 1.81
C MET A 123 10.92 -17.25 2.29
N LEU A 124 10.42 -18.10 1.39
CA LEU A 124 9.54 -19.21 1.77
C LEU A 124 10.22 -20.17 2.74
N ARG A 125 11.47 -20.54 2.50
CA ARG A 125 12.24 -21.41 3.41
C ARG A 125 12.43 -20.78 4.79
N GLU A 126 12.81 -19.50 4.85
CA GLU A 126 12.95 -18.78 6.12
C GLU A 126 11.61 -18.71 6.87
N MET A 127 10.53 -18.42 6.16
CA MET A 127 9.18 -18.36 6.73
C MET A 127 8.75 -19.72 7.29
N SER A 128 8.98 -20.82 6.56
CA SER A 128 8.72 -22.17 7.05
C SER A 128 9.54 -22.50 8.30
N GLN A 129 10.82 -22.15 8.35
CA GLN A 129 11.66 -22.36 9.54
C GLN A 129 11.17 -21.55 10.74
N ARG A 130 10.76 -20.29 10.52
CA ARG A 130 10.19 -19.45 11.58
C ARG A 130 8.89 -20.03 12.11
N PHE A 131 8.00 -20.52 11.25
CA PHE A 131 6.78 -21.19 11.68
C PHE A 131 7.06 -22.45 12.50
N GLU A 132 7.97 -23.31 12.05
CA GLU A 132 8.35 -24.50 12.80
C GLU A 132 8.94 -24.15 14.18
N SER A 133 9.71 -23.05 14.27
CA SER A 133 10.22 -22.53 15.54
C SER A 133 9.10 -22.01 16.44
N VAL A 134 8.10 -21.33 15.88
CA VAL A 134 6.92 -20.86 16.61
C VAL A 134 6.12 -22.06 17.14
N ASP A 135 5.89 -23.08 16.31
CA ASP A 135 5.16 -24.29 16.71
C ASP A 135 5.85 -24.99 17.90
N LYS A 136 7.18 -25.14 17.86
CA LYS A 136 7.96 -25.68 18.98
C LYS A 136 7.84 -24.84 20.26
N ARG A 137 7.80 -23.50 20.12
CA ARG A 137 7.62 -22.60 21.27
C ARG A 137 6.22 -22.72 21.85
N ILE A 138 5.19 -22.84 21.01
CA ILE A 138 3.81 -23.06 21.43
C ILE A 138 3.71 -24.38 22.19
N GLU A 139 4.25 -25.48 21.65
CA GLU A 139 4.26 -26.77 22.34
C GLU A 139 4.97 -26.71 23.70
N SER A 140 6.07 -25.94 23.80
CA SER A 140 6.76 -25.71 25.07
C SER A 140 5.93 -24.90 26.06
N VAL A 141 5.17 -23.91 25.58
CA VAL A 141 4.25 -23.12 26.41
C VAL A 141 3.11 -24.00 26.92
N ASP A 142 2.53 -24.84 26.07
CA ASP A 142 1.46 -25.77 26.45
C ASP A 142 1.90 -26.72 27.56
N LYS A 143 3.11 -27.31 27.46
CA LYS A 143 3.69 -28.14 28.52
C LYS A 143 3.88 -27.37 29.83
N ARG A 144 4.27 -26.10 29.76
CA ARG A 144 4.43 -25.25 30.95
C ARG A 144 3.07 -24.93 31.59
N ILE A 145 2.04 -24.67 30.79
CA ILE A 145 0.67 -24.46 31.27
C ILE A 145 0.18 -25.71 31.99
N GLU A 146 0.33 -26.90 31.39
CA GLU A 146 -0.05 -28.17 32.02
C GLU A 146 0.68 -28.39 33.37
N SER A 147 1.96 -28.02 33.44
CA SER A 147 2.71 -28.09 34.70
C SER A 147 2.21 -27.09 35.75
N VAL A 148 1.80 -25.88 35.33
CA VAL A 148 1.20 -24.88 36.22
C VAL A 148 -0.15 -25.37 36.73
N ASP A 149 -0.98 -25.95 35.87
CA ASP A 149 -2.29 -26.50 36.26
C ASP A 149 -2.14 -27.58 37.35
N LYS A 150 -1.19 -28.52 37.18
CA LYS A 150 -0.87 -29.52 38.21
C LYS A 150 -0.42 -28.91 39.53
N ARG A 151 0.35 -27.82 39.49
CA ARG A 151 0.79 -27.11 40.70
C ARG A 151 -0.37 -26.40 41.37
N ILE A 152 -1.29 -25.79 40.62
CA ILE A 152 -2.50 -25.17 41.14
C ILE A 152 -3.35 -26.23 41.83
N GLU A 153 -3.60 -27.38 41.19
CA GLU A 153 -4.35 -28.49 41.82
C GLU A 153 -3.71 -28.96 43.13
N SER A 154 -2.38 -29.04 43.18
CA SER A 154 -1.65 -29.38 44.42
C SER A 154 -1.78 -28.30 45.49
N VAL A 155 -1.82 -27.01 45.12
CA VAL A 155 -2.03 -25.90 46.05
C VAL A 155 -3.46 -25.93 46.59
N ASP A 156 -4.45 -26.18 45.74
CA ASP A 156 -5.85 -26.29 46.14
C ASP A 156 -6.05 -27.40 47.20
N LYS A 157 -5.47 -28.58 46.97
CA LYS A 157 -5.47 -29.68 47.96
C LYS A 157 -4.83 -29.29 49.29
N ARG A 158 -3.74 -28.51 49.24
CA ARG A 158 -3.08 -28.01 50.46
C ARG A 158 -3.94 -27.00 51.19
N ILE A 159 -4.60 -26.09 50.47
CA ILE A 159 -5.53 -25.11 51.04
C ILE A 159 -6.69 -25.85 51.71
N GLU A 160 -7.32 -26.83 51.05
CA GLU A 160 -8.39 -27.64 51.64
C GLU A 160 -7.93 -28.34 52.94
N SER A 161 -6.69 -28.84 52.97
CA SER A 161 -6.12 -29.44 54.19
C SER A 161 -5.89 -28.44 55.31
N VAL A 162 -5.53 -27.20 54.99
CA VAL A 162 -5.35 -26.11 55.95
C VAL A 162 -6.70 -25.65 56.49
N ASP A 163 -7.70 -25.50 55.62
CA ASP A 163 -9.07 -25.13 56.01
C ASP A 163 -9.62 -26.15 57.03
N LYS A 164 -9.48 -27.45 56.76
CA LYS A 164 -9.87 -28.51 57.72
C LYS A 164 -9.17 -28.39 59.07
N ARG A 165 -7.88 -28.04 59.09
CA ARG A 165 -7.12 -27.83 60.33
C ARG A 165 -7.59 -26.58 61.08
N ILE A 166 -7.89 -25.51 60.36
CA ILE A 166 -8.45 -24.27 60.93
C ILE A 166 -9.82 -24.55 61.54
N ASP A 167 -10.69 -25.29 60.85
CA ASP A 167 -12.01 -25.70 61.39
C ASP A 167 -11.86 -26.54 62.67
N GLN A 168 -10.93 -27.49 62.67
CA GLN A 168 -10.62 -28.29 63.87
C GLN A 168 -10.15 -27.41 65.03
N LEU A 169 -9.19 -26.51 64.77
CA LEU A 169 -8.71 -25.56 65.79
C LEU A 169 -9.84 -24.66 66.30
N GLY A 170 -10.70 -24.17 65.40
CA GLY A 170 -11.90 -23.39 65.75
C GLY A 170 -12.82 -24.16 66.68
N ASN A 171 -13.11 -25.43 66.37
CA ASN A 171 -13.92 -26.29 67.22
C ASN A 171 -13.29 -26.54 68.59
N TYR A 172 -11.97 -26.77 68.67
CA TYR A 172 -11.26 -26.92 69.94
C TYR A 172 -11.31 -25.64 70.79
N ILE A 173 -11.14 -24.47 70.15
CA ILE A 173 -11.21 -23.18 70.84
C ILE A 173 -12.63 -22.94 71.38
N ILE A 174 -13.66 -23.18 70.57
CA ILE A 174 -15.06 -23.06 71.01
C ILE A 174 -15.34 -24.00 72.19
N ALA A 175 -14.88 -25.26 72.12
CA ALA A 175 -15.03 -26.20 73.22
C ALA A 175 -14.32 -25.74 74.50
N MET A 176 -13.08 -25.24 74.39
CA MET A 176 -12.31 -24.73 75.53
C MET A 176 -12.96 -23.49 76.15
N ILE A 177 -13.44 -22.56 75.33
CA ILE A 177 -14.20 -21.40 75.83
C ILE A 177 -15.48 -21.87 76.53
N GLY A 178 -16.19 -22.84 75.94
CA GLY A 178 -17.41 -23.41 76.52
C GLY A 178 -17.17 -24.06 77.89
N THR A 179 -16.08 -24.83 78.06
CA THR A 179 -15.74 -25.43 79.36
C THR A 179 -15.34 -24.38 80.38
N LEU A 180 -14.53 -23.39 80.00
CA LEU A 180 -14.16 -22.28 80.88
C LEU A 180 -15.39 -21.50 81.34
N VAL A 181 -16.27 -21.11 80.42
CA VAL A 181 -17.53 -20.39 80.74
C VAL A 181 -18.42 -21.24 81.66
N SER A 182 -18.54 -22.54 81.41
CA SER A 182 -19.32 -23.45 82.27
C SER A 182 -18.76 -23.53 83.69
N ILE A 183 -17.43 -23.58 83.85
CA ILE A 183 -16.76 -23.55 85.17
C ILE A 183 -17.03 -22.23 85.87
N PHE A 184 -16.91 -21.09 85.18
CA PHE A 184 -17.19 -19.77 85.74
C PHE A 184 -18.65 -19.66 86.22
N ILE A 185 -19.62 -20.14 85.43
CA ILE A 185 -21.03 -20.17 85.83
C ILE A 185 -21.21 -21.04 87.07
N ALA A 186 -20.62 -22.25 87.09
CA ALA A 186 -20.72 -23.14 88.25
C ALA A 186 -20.16 -22.51 89.54
N ILE A 187 -19.03 -21.79 89.46
CA ILE A 187 -18.46 -21.06 90.59
C ILE A 187 -19.41 -19.96 91.06
N ILE A 188 -19.92 -19.13 90.15
CA ILE A 188 -20.85 -18.05 90.48
C ILE A 188 -22.12 -18.62 91.14
N SER A 189 -22.71 -19.67 90.56
CA SER A 189 -23.88 -20.35 91.11
C SER A 189 -23.61 -20.93 92.50
N TYR A 190 -22.44 -21.54 92.72
CA TYR A 190 -22.04 -22.06 94.04
C TYR A 190 -21.90 -20.95 95.08
N VAL A 191 -21.21 -19.85 94.75
CA VAL A 191 -21.03 -18.70 95.66
C VAL A 191 -22.37 -18.06 96.04
N VAL A 192 -23.29 -17.89 95.07
CA VAL A 192 -24.63 -17.36 95.33
C VAL A 192 -25.43 -18.29 96.24
N TRP A 193 -25.39 -19.60 96.00
CA TRP A 193 -26.06 -20.60 96.84
C TRP A 193 -25.50 -20.63 98.27
N ASP A 194 -24.18 -20.66 98.43
CA ASP A 194 -23.51 -20.69 99.73
C ASP A 194 -23.83 -19.45 100.57
N ARG A 195 -23.77 -18.25 99.95
CA ARG A 195 -24.15 -17.00 100.60
C ARG A 195 -25.61 -17.03 101.08
N ASN A 196 -26.53 -17.52 100.26
CA ASN A 196 -27.94 -17.62 100.64
C ASN A 196 -28.14 -18.58 101.83
N LYS A 197 -27.42 -19.70 101.85
CA LYS A 197 -27.50 -20.70 102.93
C LYS A 197 -26.90 -20.22 104.25
N ILE A 198 -25.80 -19.46 104.20
CA ILE A 198 -25.21 -18.81 105.39
C ILE A 198 -26.20 -17.80 105.98
N LEU A 199 -26.85 -17.00 105.13
CA LEU A 199 -27.86 -16.03 105.58
C LEU A 199 -29.06 -16.70 106.24
N GLU A 200 -29.55 -17.83 105.71
CA GLU A 200 -30.62 -18.61 106.32
C GLU A 200 -30.23 -19.11 107.73
N LYS A 201 -29.01 -19.64 107.88
CA LYS A 201 -28.49 -20.14 109.17
C LYS A 201 -28.25 -19.04 110.20
N ILE A 202 -27.83 -17.86 109.74
CA ILE A 202 -27.73 -16.66 110.57
C ILE A 202 -29.13 -16.25 111.02
N GLN A 203 -30.12 -16.21 110.12
CA GLN A 203 -31.48 -15.82 110.45
C GLN A 203 -32.16 -16.80 111.43
N GLU A 204 -31.92 -18.11 111.31
CA GLU A 204 -32.38 -19.10 112.29
C GLU A 204 -31.77 -18.85 113.69
N ASN A 205 -30.45 -18.68 113.79
CA ASN A 205 -29.78 -18.37 115.06
C ASN A 205 -30.22 -17.02 115.66
N PHE A 206 -30.43 -16.00 114.83
CA PHE A 206 -30.98 -14.71 115.26
C PHE A 206 -32.44 -14.83 115.68
N SER A 207 -33.24 -15.70 115.04
CA SER A 207 -34.63 -15.94 115.45
C SER A 207 -34.74 -16.68 116.79
N GLU A 208 -33.79 -17.57 117.11
CA GLU A 208 -33.68 -18.15 118.45
C GLU A 208 -33.18 -17.15 119.51
N GLN A 209 -32.23 -16.27 119.16
CA GLN A 209 -31.75 -15.22 120.08
C GLN A 209 -32.79 -14.11 120.36
N MET A 210 -33.69 -13.84 119.41
CA MET A 210 -34.72 -12.80 119.54
C MET A 210 -35.92 -13.22 120.41
N ILE A 211 -36.10 -14.51 120.72
CA ILE A 211 -37.16 -14.96 121.65
C ILE A 211 -36.68 -14.93 123.12
N HIS A 212 -35.37 -14.88 123.40
CA HIS A 212 -34.88 -15.04 124.78
C HIS A 212 -34.41 -13.78 125.54
N ASN A 213 -34.48 -12.55 125.01
CA ASN A 213 -34.24 -11.40 125.90
C ASN A 213 -34.96 -10.12 125.48
N HIS A 214 -35.98 -9.76 126.27
CA HIS A 214 -36.59 -8.45 126.27
C HIS A 214 -35.98 -7.57 127.38
N LYS A 215 -35.75 -6.29 127.02
CA LYS A 215 -35.85 -5.10 127.89
C LYS A 215 -34.61 -4.71 128.72
N LYS A 216 -33.78 -3.81 128.18
CA LYS A 216 -33.66 -2.43 128.70
C LYS A 216 -32.89 -1.49 127.77
N GLN A 217 -33.47 -0.29 127.67
CA GLN A 217 -33.04 0.92 126.99
C GLN A 217 -31.56 1.29 127.20
N VAL A 218 -30.89 1.65 126.10
CA VAL A 218 -29.92 2.73 126.08
C VAL A 218 -30.37 3.70 124.98
N HIS A 219 -30.71 4.90 125.43
CA HIS A 219 -31.01 6.06 124.60
C HIS A 219 -29.85 6.31 123.63
N PHE A 220 -30.10 6.27 122.32
CA PHE A 220 -29.25 6.91 121.32
C PHE A 220 -30.07 8.00 120.63
N SER A 221 -29.64 9.25 120.81
CA SER A 221 -30.20 10.43 120.14
C SER A 221 -30.13 10.29 118.62
N PRO A 222 -31.07 10.88 117.86
CA PRO A 222 -30.92 11.01 116.42
C PRO A 222 -29.69 11.89 116.16
N ILE A 223 -28.64 11.32 115.55
CA ILE A 223 -27.47 12.08 115.12
C ILE A 223 -27.95 13.03 114.01
N ASN A 224 -28.17 14.28 114.39
CA ASN A 224 -28.53 15.35 113.49
C ASN A 224 -27.33 15.63 112.57
N ALA A 225 -27.49 15.40 111.26
CA ALA A 225 -26.46 15.69 110.26
C ALA A 225 -25.99 17.15 110.33
N GLN A 226 -26.82 18.05 110.87
CA GLN A 226 -26.52 19.47 111.04
C GLN A 226 -25.40 19.75 112.04
N GLU A 227 -25.26 18.94 113.10
CA GLU A 227 -24.26 19.20 114.15
C GLU A 227 -22.85 18.79 113.69
N LYS A 228 -22.75 17.72 112.90
CA LYS A 228 -21.52 17.36 112.17
C LYS A 228 -21.18 18.39 111.09
N LEU A 229 -22.19 18.92 110.37
CA LEU A 229 -21.96 19.96 109.38
C LEU A 229 -21.43 21.25 110.03
N ASN A 230 -21.98 21.66 111.18
CA ASN A 230 -21.54 22.84 111.91
C ASN A 230 -20.12 22.68 112.47
N GLN A 231 -19.74 21.50 112.96
CA GLN A 231 -18.36 21.22 113.37
C GLN A 231 -17.38 21.25 112.19
N VAL A 232 -17.78 20.78 111.02
CA VAL A 232 -16.98 20.84 109.80
C VAL A 232 -16.85 22.28 109.27
N ILE A 233 -17.91 23.09 109.40
CA ILE A 233 -17.89 24.53 109.06
C ILE A 233 -16.98 25.31 110.02
N ASP A 234 -17.00 25.03 111.33
CA ASP A 234 -16.11 25.68 112.30
C ASP A 234 -14.63 25.34 112.07
N ILE A 235 -14.33 24.08 111.72
CA ILE A 235 -12.98 23.64 111.35
C ILE A 235 -12.52 24.32 110.04
N MET A 236 -13.42 24.50 109.07
CA MET A 236 -13.12 25.26 107.84
C MET A 236 -12.90 26.75 108.12
N LYS A 237 -13.66 27.36 109.04
CA LYS A 237 -13.46 28.76 109.47
C LYS A 237 -12.09 28.96 110.12
N GLN A 238 -11.67 28.03 110.97
CA GLN A 238 -10.39 28.09 111.66
C GLN A 238 -9.19 27.89 110.71
N MET A 239 -9.36 27.13 109.62
CA MET A 239 -8.33 26.96 108.59
C MET A 239 -8.26 28.14 107.60
N SER A 240 -9.38 28.83 107.37
CA SER A 240 -9.48 30.03 106.52
C SER A 240 -8.68 31.24 107.04
N GLU A 241 -8.53 31.37 108.37
CA GLU A 241 -7.70 32.43 108.97
C GLU A 241 -6.19 32.25 108.76
N LYS A 242 -5.73 31.03 108.41
CA LYS A 242 -4.31 30.73 108.21
C LYS A 242 -3.86 30.67 106.74
N PHE A 243 -4.78 30.62 105.78
CA PHE A 243 -4.46 30.49 104.35
C PHE A 243 -5.31 31.44 103.48
N PRO A 244 -4.73 32.46 102.84
CA PRO A 244 -5.47 33.46 102.05
C PRO A 244 -6.24 32.90 100.85
N GLU A 245 -5.80 31.78 100.27
CA GLU A 245 -6.42 31.18 99.07
C GLU A 245 -7.77 30.49 99.38
N MET A 246 -7.93 29.96 100.59
CA MET A 246 -9.16 29.26 101.01
C MET A 246 -10.32 30.23 101.29
N LYS A 247 -10.01 31.48 101.68
CA LYS A 247 -10.98 32.55 101.91
C LYS A 247 -11.77 32.93 100.65
N ASN A 248 -11.11 32.94 99.49
CA ASN A 248 -11.75 33.25 98.21
C ASN A 248 -12.67 32.10 97.72
N MET A 249 -12.35 30.85 98.07
CA MET A 249 -13.20 29.69 97.75
C MET A 249 -14.45 29.61 98.64
N MET A 250 -14.36 30.03 99.91
CA MET A 250 -15.53 30.09 100.81
C MET A 250 -16.57 31.14 100.39
N HIS A 251 -16.14 32.28 99.84
CA HIS A 251 -17.07 33.28 99.28
C HIS A 251 -17.79 32.78 98.02
N ALA A 252 -17.10 32.01 97.16
CA ALA A 252 -17.70 31.46 95.94
C ALA A 252 -18.74 30.35 96.23
N ALA A 253 -18.66 29.70 97.39
CA ALA A 253 -19.56 28.63 97.83
C ALA A 253 -20.69 29.10 98.77
N GLN A 254 -20.85 30.41 99.03
CA GLN A 254 -21.86 30.98 99.94
C GLN A 254 -21.95 30.31 101.33
N LEU A 255 -20.80 30.02 101.94
CA LEU A 255 -20.71 29.34 103.25
C LEU A 255 -20.16 30.25 104.37
N LEU A 256 -20.23 31.57 104.17
CA LEU A 256 -20.05 32.62 105.18
C LEU A 256 -21.29 33.51 105.24
#